data_AF-A0A0D1L3J9-F1
#
_entry.id   AF-A0A0D1L3J9-F1
#
_cell.length_a   1.000
_cell.length_b   1.000
_cell.length_c   1.000
_cell.angle_alpha   90.00
_cell.angle_beta   90.00
_cell.angle_gamma   90.00
#
_symmetry.space_group_name_H-M   'P 1'
#
loop_
_entity.id
_entity.type
_entity.pdbx_description
1 polymer ?
#
loop_
_entity_poly.entity_id
_entity_poly.type
_entity_poly.pdbx_seq_one_letter_code
_entity_poly.pdbx_strand_id
1 'polypeptide(L)'
;MNFEFLELLKGYIPVIAVLVSAFIAFISNIRHKDLERFYKNAESNLEKLIEPMYFTVKNIEAVEDKQYKIKLINDFFNTYAPKKISVSKLGNRQLINKYFEAQTAFNQYLNNFDEESLKLLFFKIGSLRYHIEKEYWKLFETVYKDYNWYKKTVDMNYLFRFFLRISFFIESTFYAVTWLSLFFILFVTFDGLSVFGDTPLWGADFKPKIQFAVLIFAVSLVFLYLTMFINFAFADDTKQKKKFIDYASAGLTFVWKKCALKWREWKEERANRKEERERINNRQADEQTERR
;
A
#
# COMPACT_ATOMS: atom_id res chain seq x y z
N MET A 1 32.48 -38.82 2.73
CA MET A 1 31.54 -37.80 3.23
C MET A 1 30.53 -38.55 4.10
N ASN A 2 30.58 -38.40 5.43
CA ASN A 2 29.83 -39.26 6.36
C ASN A 2 28.32 -39.08 6.22
N PHE A 3 27.60 -40.19 6.06
CA PHE A 3 26.14 -40.26 5.98
C PHE A 3 25.45 -40.26 7.35
N GLU A 4 26.20 -40.25 8.46
CA GLU A 4 25.67 -40.23 9.84
C GLU A 4 24.78 -39.01 10.13
N PHE A 5 25.09 -37.86 9.52
CA PHE A 5 24.27 -36.65 9.64
C PHE A 5 22.87 -36.81 9.00
N LEU A 6 22.77 -37.59 7.91
CA LEU A 6 21.51 -37.87 7.23
C LEU A 6 20.64 -38.88 8.01
N GLU A 7 21.24 -39.82 8.73
CA GLU A 7 20.51 -40.75 9.60
C GLU A 7 19.98 -40.06 10.87
N LEU A 8 20.78 -39.20 11.49
CA LEU A 8 20.33 -38.34 12.59
C LEU A 8 19.15 -37.45 12.15
N LEU A 9 19.25 -36.80 10.99
CA LEU A 9 18.16 -36.00 10.42
C LEU A 9 16.89 -36.83 10.22
N LYS A 10 16.98 -38.04 9.65
CA LYS A 10 15.84 -38.92 9.43
C LYS A 10 15.07 -39.24 10.72
N GLY A 11 15.76 -39.40 11.85
CA GLY A 11 15.12 -39.63 13.15
C GLY A 11 14.30 -38.43 13.66
N TYR A 12 14.70 -37.21 13.31
CA TYR A 12 14.02 -35.98 13.72
C TYR A 12 13.02 -35.44 12.68
N ILE A 13 13.01 -35.95 11.44
CA ILE A 13 12.05 -35.55 10.39
C ILE A 13 10.60 -35.58 10.90
N PRO A 14 10.10 -36.62 11.60
CA PRO A 14 8.73 -36.65 12.08
C PRO A 14 8.44 -35.51 13.08
N VAL A 15 9.37 -35.23 13.99
CA VAL A 15 9.24 -34.17 14.99
C VAL A 15 9.25 -32.79 14.32
N ILE A 16 10.16 -32.57 13.38
CA ILE A 16 10.23 -31.35 12.57
C ILE A 16 8.94 -31.18 11.76
N ALA A 17 8.44 -32.24 11.13
CA ALA A 17 7.21 -32.21 10.36
C ALA A 17 6.00 -31.84 11.22
N VAL A 18 5.89 -32.39 12.44
CA VAL A 18 4.82 -32.03 13.39
C VAL A 18 4.92 -30.56 13.81
N LEU A 19 6.12 -30.09 14.16
CA LEU A 19 6.34 -28.70 14.55
C LEU A 19 6.01 -27.73 13.41
N VAL A 20 6.48 -28.03 12.19
CA VAL A 20 6.19 -27.23 10.99
C VAL A 20 4.70 -27.24 10.67
N SER A 21 4.04 -28.39 10.77
CA SER A 21 2.59 -28.50 10.53
C SER A 21 1.78 -27.70 11.54
N ALA A 22 2.12 -27.79 12.83
CA ALA A 22 1.48 -27.01 13.89
C ALA A 22 1.71 -25.50 13.68
N PHE A 23 2.90 -25.10 13.27
CA PHE A 23 3.23 -23.71 12.97
C PHE A 23 2.47 -23.17 11.76
N ILE A 24 2.39 -23.95 10.67
CA ILE A 24 1.61 -23.61 9.48
C ILE A 24 0.13 -23.47 9.84
N ALA A 25 -0.42 -24.40 10.64
CA ALA A 25 -1.81 -24.36 11.08
C ALA A 25 -2.09 -23.11 11.95
N PHE A 26 -1.19 -22.78 12.87
CA PHE A 26 -1.28 -21.60 13.72
C PHE A 26 -1.27 -20.30 12.91
N ILE A 27 -0.30 -20.13 12.00
CA ILE A 27 -0.22 -18.96 11.12
C ILE A 27 -1.46 -18.87 10.24
N SER A 28 -1.90 -19.99 9.67
CA SER A 28 -3.07 -20.02 8.79
C SER A 28 -4.33 -19.60 9.52
N ASN A 29 -4.52 -20.06 10.78
CA ASN A 29 -5.69 -19.70 11.57
C ASN A 29 -5.71 -18.21 11.96
N ILE A 30 -4.58 -17.65 12.43
CA ILE A 30 -4.49 -16.22 12.77
C ILE A 30 -4.74 -15.38 11.52
N ARG A 31 -4.04 -15.70 10.43
CA ARG A 31 -4.17 -14.98 9.17
C ARG A 31 -5.60 -15.03 8.63
N HIS A 32 -6.27 -16.17 8.78
CA HIS A 32 -7.66 -16.31 8.35
C HIS A 32 -8.59 -15.41 9.16
N LYS A 33 -8.45 -15.37 10.50
CA LYS A 33 -9.27 -14.52 11.37
C LYS A 33 -9.06 -13.04 11.11
N ASP A 34 -7.81 -12.61 10.94
CA ASP A 34 -7.49 -11.21 10.64
C ASP A 34 -8.07 -10.79 9.28
N LEU A 35 -7.98 -11.67 8.29
CA LEU A 35 -8.51 -11.45 6.95
C LEU A 35 -10.05 -11.41 6.95
N GLU A 36 -10.71 -12.29 7.70
CA GLU A 36 -12.17 -12.26 7.88
C GLU A 36 -12.62 -10.96 8.56
N ARG A 37 -11.94 -10.54 9.62
CA ARG A 37 -12.21 -9.27 10.31
C ARG A 37 -12.00 -8.08 9.38
N PHE A 38 -10.96 -8.11 8.55
CA PHE A 38 -10.69 -7.08 7.56
C PHE A 38 -11.84 -6.98 6.55
N TYR A 39 -12.30 -8.11 5.97
CA TYR A 39 -13.39 -8.08 4.99
C TYR A 39 -14.71 -7.59 5.61
N LYS A 40 -15.09 -8.08 6.79
CA LYS A 40 -16.28 -7.59 7.50
C LYS A 40 -16.24 -6.08 7.76
N ASN A 41 -15.07 -5.57 8.15
CA ASN A 41 -14.89 -4.13 8.35
C ASN A 41 -14.91 -3.36 7.04
N ALA A 42 -14.31 -3.89 5.97
CA ALA A 42 -14.27 -3.27 4.66
C ALA A 42 -15.68 -3.17 4.04
N GLU A 43 -16.45 -4.25 4.12
CA GLU A 43 -17.86 -4.31 3.70
C GLU A 43 -18.72 -3.33 4.50
N SER A 44 -18.67 -3.40 5.83
CA SER A 44 -19.43 -2.47 6.66
C SER A 44 -19.02 -1.01 6.46
N ASN A 45 -17.76 -0.72 6.13
CA ASN A 45 -17.29 0.64 5.85
C ASN A 45 -17.71 1.12 4.46
N LEU A 46 -17.69 0.23 3.48
CA LEU A 46 -18.20 0.49 2.13
C LEU A 46 -19.68 0.89 2.21
N GLU A 47 -20.52 0.00 2.74
CA GLU A 47 -21.98 0.18 2.75
C GLU A 47 -22.45 1.35 3.63
N LYS A 48 -21.89 1.48 4.84
CA LYS A 48 -22.43 2.44 5.83
C LYS A 48 -21.83 3.84 5.71
N LEU A 49 -20.73 4.01 5.00
CA LEU A 49 -20.00 5.28 4.98
C LEU A 49 -19.53 5.68 3.59
N ILE A 50 -18.68 4.89 2.95
CA ILE A 50 -18.01 5.32 1.71
C ILE A 50 -19.00 5.40 0.55
N GLU A 51 -19.91 4.43 0.42
CA GLU A 51 -20.93 4.40 -0.64
C GLU A 51 -21.95 5.55 -0.51
N PRO A 52 -22.57 5.80 0.67
CA PRO A 52 -23.41 6.98 0.87
C PRO A 52 -22.67 8.30 0.57
N MET A 53 -21.41 8.43 1.01
CA MET A 53 -20.60 9.61 0.71
C MET A 53 -20.34 9.77 -0.79
N TYR A 54 -20.02 8.68 -1.49
CA TYR A 54 -19.76 8.68 -2.92
C TYR A 54 -20.96 9.20 -3.70
N PHE A 55 -22.14 8.62 -3.48
CA PHE A 55 -23.36 9.04 -4.17
C PHE A 55 -23.78 10.47 -3.82
N THR A 56 -23.63 10.87 -2.55
CA THR A 56 -23.93 12.24 -2.11
C THR A 56 -23.05 13.27 -2.83
N VAL A 57 -21.73 13.04 -2.87
CA VAL A 57 -20.79 13.98 -3.50
C VAL A 57 -20.92 13.96 -5.03
N LYS A 58 -21.26 12.81 -5.63
CA LYS A 58 -21.60 12.71 -7.05
C LYS A 58 -22.83 13.56 -7.39
N ASN A 59 -23.86 13.54 -6.54
CA ASN A 59 -25.04 14.38 -6.70
C ASN A 59 -24.70 15.88 -6.61
N ILE A 60 -23.86 16.28 -5.65
CA ILE A 60 -23.36 17.66 -5.54
C ILE A 60 -22.69 18.12 -6.84
N GLU A 61 -21.86 17.29 -7.46
CA GLU A 61 -21.15 17.66 -8.68
C GLU A 61 -22.09 17.83 -9.88
N ALA A 62 -23.08 16.96 -10.01
CA ALA A 62 -24.04 16.95 -11.12
C ALA A 62 -24.95 18.18 -11.16
N VAL A 63 -25.11 18.89 -10.04
CA VAL A 63 -25.88 20.13 -9.98
C VAL A 63 -25.09 21.30 -10.55
N GLU A 64 -25.69 21.97 -11.54
CA GLU A 64 -25.17 23.21 -12.16
C GLU A 64 -25.48 24.46 -11.32
N ASP A 65 -26.67 24.51 -10.69
CA ASP A 65 -27.08 25.64 -9.85
C ASP A 65 -26.17 25.79 -8.63
N LYS A 66 -25.47 26.92 -8.55
CA LYS A 66 -24.48 27.18 -7.50
C LYS A 66 -25.09 27.24 -6.10
N GLN A 67 -26.28 27.84 -5.95
CA GLN A 67 -26.95 28.02 -4.66
C GLN A 67 -27.43 26.68 -4.12
N TYR A 68 -28.05 25.89 -5.00
CA TYR A 68 -28.49 24.54 -4.66
C TYR A 68 -27.29 23.63 -4.35
N LYS A 69 -26.18 23.77 -5.08
CA LYS A 69 -24.93 23.05 -4.81
C LYS A 69 -24.36 23.36 -3.43
N ILE A 70 -24.34 24.63 -3.02
CA ILE A 70 -23.92 25.04 -1.66
C ILE A 70 -24.82 24.39 -0.60
N LYS A 71 -26.14 24.37 -0.82
CA LYS A 71 -27.09 23.71 0.09
C LYS A 71 -26.77 22.23 0.25
N LEU A 72 -26.52 21.51 -0.86
CA LEU A 72 -26.15 20.10 -0.81
C LEU A 72 -24.79 19.86 -0.12
N ILE A 73 -23.83 20.77 -0.29
CA ILE A 73 -22.54 20.72 0.42
C ILE A 73 -22.75 20.89 1.94
N ASN A 74 -23.62 21.82 2.34
CA ASN A 74 -23.99 22.00 3.75
C ASN A 74 -24.62 20.72 4.32
N ASP A 75 -25.59 20.15 3.60
CA ASP A 75 -26.27 18.91 3.99
C ASP A 75 -25.28 17.74 4.11
N PHE A 76 -24.30 17.65 3.21
CA PHE A 76 -23.21 16.68 3.28
C PHE A 76 -22.40 16.84 4.58
N PHE A 77 -21.88 18.02 4.90
CA PHE A 77 -21.09 18.20 6.13
C PHE A 77 -21.93 18.04 7.40
N ASN A 78 -23.23 18.35 7.36
CA ASN A 78 -24.16 18.14 8.47
C ASN A 78 -24.48 16.65 8.70
N THR A 79 -24.47 15.85 7.63
CA THR A 79 -24.69 14.40 7.69
C THR A 79 -23.43 13.69 8.17
N TYR A 80 -22.27 14.03 7.61
CA TYR A 80 -20.99 13.36 7.88
C TYR A 80 -20.13 14.06 8.95
N ALA A 81 -20.75 14.93 9.77
CA ALA A 81 -20.07 15.67 10.82
C ALA A 81 -19.30 14.72 11.78
N PRO A 82 -18.10 15.09 12.26
CA PRO A 82 -17.31 14.25 13.16
C PRO A 82 -18.04 13.83 14.45
N LYS A 83 -19.03 14.61 14.88
CA LYS A 83 -19.88 14.32 16.05
C LYS A 83 -20.89 13.21 15.79
N LYS A 84 -21.33 13.04 14.54
CA LYS A 84 -22.32 12.02 14.11
C LYS A 84 -21.64 10.78 13.57
N ILE A 85 -20.52 10.94 12.88
CA ILE A 85 -19.77 9.87 12.26
C ILE A 85 -18.32 9.99 12.70
N SER A 86 -17.77 8.91 13.23
CA SER A 86 -16.34 8.86 13.53
C SER A 86 -15.57 8.88 12.21
N VAL A 87 -15.04 10.04 11.82
CA VAL A 87 -14.21 10.26 10.62
C VAL A 87 -13.04 9.27 10.57
N SER A 88 -12.61 8.74 11.73
CA SER A 88 -11.61 7.65 11.83
C SER A 88 -12.02 6.37 11.09
N LYS A 89 -13.34 6.10 10.95
CA LYS A 89 -13.87 4.95 10.22
C LYS A 89 -13.63 5.03 8.71
N LEU A 90 -13.29 6.21 8.16
CA LEU A 90 -12.89 6.33 6.75
C LEU A 90 -11.65 5.48 6.43
N GLY A 91 -10.85 5.09 7.43
CA GLY A 91 -9.76 4.11 7.27
C GLY A 91 -8.58 4.55 6.41
N ASN A 92 -8.68 5.70 5.73
CA ASN A 92 -7.67 6.26 4.85
C ASN A 92 -7.31 7.68 5.29
N ARG A 93 -6.08 7.87 5.78
CA ARG A 93 -5.54 9.17 6.23
C ARG A 93 -5.62 10.25 5.14
N GLN A 94 -5.38 9.91 3.88
CA GLN A 94 -5.45 10.90 2.79
C GLN A 94 -6.88 11.38 2.61
N LEU A 95 -7.85 10.46 2.63
CA LEU A 95 -9.27 10.80 2.53
C LEU A 95 -9.73 11.65 3.71
N ILE A 96 -9.31 11.30 4.94
CA ILE A 96 -9.58 12.08 6.15
C ILE A 96 -9.04 13.52 6.02
N ASN A 97 -7.79 13.68 5.57
CA ASN A 97 -7.21 15.00 5.39
C ASN A 97 -7.98 15.81 4.34
N LYS A 98 -8.38 15.18 3.23
CA LYS A 98 -9.16 15.84 2.18
C LYS A 98 -10.56 16.23 2.65
N TYR A 99 -11.18 15.43 3.50
CA TYR A 99 -12.44 15.77 4.15
C TYR A 99 -12.28 17.05 4.98
N PHE A 100 -11.25 17.13 5.84
CA PHE A 100 -11.00 18.32 6.64
C PHE A 100 -10.62 19.54 5.80
N GLU A 101 -9.82 19.39 4.74
CA GLU A 101 -9.52 20.50 3.82
C GLU A 101 -10.79 21.07 3.18
N ALA A 102 -11.73 20.21 2.77
CA ALA A 102 -13.00 20.64 2.19
C ALA A 102 -13.92 21.28 3.23
N GLN A 103 -13.95 20.75 4.47
CA GLN A 103 -14.70 21.34 5.57
C GLN A 103 -14.17 22.73 5.95
N THR A 104 -12.86 22.91 5.99
CA THR A 104 -12.23 24.21 6.25
C THR A 104 -12.57 25.21 5.14
N ALA A 105 -12.50 24.80 3.87
CA ALA A 105 -12.90 25.67 2.76
C ALA A 105 -14.39 26.05 2.81
N PHE A 106 -15.25 25.14 3.26
CA PHE A 106 -16.68 25.42 3.46
C PHE A 106 -16.90 26.46 4.57
N ASN A 107 -16.22 26.31 5.70
CA ASN A 107 -16.29 27.29 6.79
C ASN A 107 -15.72 28.66 6.37
N GLN A 108 -14.66 28.69 5.55
CA GLN A 108 -14.12 29.93 5.00
C GLN A 108 -15.13 30.66 4.11
N TYR A 109 -15.81 29.91 3.22
CA TYR A 109 -16.87 30.47 2.40
C TYR A 109 -18.03 31.02 3.24
N LEU A 110 -18.45 30.31 4.28
CA LEU A 110 -19.49 30.78 5.21
C LEU A 110 -19.11 32.03 6.02
N ASN A 111 -17.82 32.35 6.13
CA ASN A 111 -17.36 33.54 6.85
C ASN A 111 -17.19 34.74 5.92
N ASN A 112 -16.66 34.53 4.71
CA ASN A 112 -16.27 35.62 3.81
C ASN A 112 -17.31 35.91 2.72
N PHE A 113 -18.11 34.91 2.31
CA PHE A 113 -19.12 35.00 1.23
C PHE A 113 -18.61 35.58 -0.10
N ASP A 114 -17.33 35.36 -0.44
CA ASP A 114 -16.71 35.89 -1.65
C ASP A 114 -16.57 34.83 -2.77
N GLU A 115 -16.32 35.28 -4.00
CA GLU A 115 -16.21 34.39 -5.16
C GLU A 115 -14.94 33.52 -5.14
N GLU A 116 -13.86 34.00 -4.51
CA GLU A 116 -12.60 33.27 -4.41
C GLU A 116 -12.73 32.08 -3.44
N SER A 117 -13.34 32.30 -2.27
CA SER A 117 -13.64 31.24 -1.31
C SER A 117 -14.66 30.24 -1.84
N LEU A 118 -15.62 30.69 -2.67
CA LEU A 118 -16.53 29.78 -3.39
C LEU A 118 -15.79 28.90 -4.41
N LYS A 119 -14.88 29.48 -5.21
CA LYS A 119 -14.05 28.71 -6.15
C LYS A 119 -13.17 27.71 -5.42
N LEU A 120 -12.56 28.11 -4.30
CA LEU A 120 -11.75 27.24 -3.46
C LEU A 120 -12.57 26.08 -2.89
N LEU A 121 -13.79 26.35 -2.40
CA LEU A 121 -14.71 25.33 -1.91
C LEU A 121 -15.00 24.29 -2.98
N PHE A 122 -15.42 24.70 -4.18
CA PHE A 122 -15.73 23.77 -5.27
C PHE A 122 -14.51 22.95 -5.69
N PHE A 123 -13.33 23.56 -5.75
CA PHE A 123 -12.08 22.84 -6.01
C PHE A 123 -11.80 21.76 -4.94
N LYS A 124 -11.97 22.09 -3.66
CA LYS A 124 -11.76 21.14 -2.56
C LYS A 124 -12.79 20.02 -2.53
N ILE A 125 -14.05 20.32 -2.84
CA ILE A 125 -15.11 19.30 -2.98
C ILE A 125 -14.81 18.36 -4.16
N GLY A 126 -14.35 18.88 -5.31
CA GLY A 126 -13.91 18.06 -6.43
C GLY A 126 -12.72 17.15 -6.07
N SER A 127 -11.75 17.68 -5.31
CA SER A 127 -10.64 16.87 -4.80
C SER A 127 -11.11 15.78 -3.84
N LEU A 128 -12.01 16.10 -2.90
CA LEU A 128 -12.59 15.14 -1.98
C LEU A 128 -13.34 14.02 -2.73
N ARG A 129 -14.15 14.38 -3.74
CA ARG A 129 -14.86 13.43 -4.60
C ARG A 129 -13.93 12.40 -5.21
N TYR A 130 -12.85 12.86 -5.86
CA TYR A 130 -11.88 11.98 -6.50
C TYR A 130 -11.31 10.95 -5.51
N HIS A 131 -11.02 11.38 -4.28
CA HIS A 131 -10.51 10.48 -3.24
C HIS A 131 -11.58 9.53 -2.69
N ILE A 132 -12.83 9.98 -2.54
CA ILE A 132 -13.95 9.11 -2.14
C ILE A 132 -14.19 8.05 -3.20
N GLU A 133 -14.28 8.44 -4.47
CA GLU A 133 -14.49 7.53 -5.60
C GLU A 133 -13.38 6.48 -5.70
N LYS A 134 -12.13 6.91 -5.54
CA LYS A 134 -10.99 6.00 -5.52
C LYS A 134 -11.07 5.00 -4.36
N GLU A 135 -11.48 5.44 -3.16
CA GLU A 135 -11.62 4.54 -2.01
C GLU A 135 -12.82 3.60 -2.17
N TYR A 136 -13.94 4.09 -2.73
CA TYR A 136 -15.12 3.32 -3.07
C TYR A 136 -14.77 2.15 -3.98
N TRP A 137 -14.17 2.43 -5.15
CA TRP A 137 -13.82 1.37 -6.10
C TRP A 137 -12.79 0.40 -5.53
N LYS A 138 -11.84 0.90 -4.73
CA LYS A 138 -10.85 0.04 -4.06
C LYS A 138 -11.50 -0.91 -3.05
N LEU A 139 -12.41 -0.41 -2.21
CA LEU A 139 -13.13 -1.24 -1.23
C LEU A 139 -14.08 -2.20 -1.93
N PHE A 140 -14.81 -1.74 -2.94
CA PHE A 140 -15.70 -2.56 -3.75
C PHE A 140 -14.94 -3.73 -4.41
N GLU A 141 -13.86 -3.45 -5.15
CA GLU A 141 -13.02 -4.48 -5.76
C GLU A 141 -12.42 -5.44 -4.73
N THR A 142 -12.15 -4.95 -3.51
CA THR A 142 -11.61 -5.77 -2.43
C THR A 142 -12.66 -6.73 -1.88
N VAL A 143 -13.82 -6.22 -1.48
CA VAL A 143 -14.92 -7.00 -0.90
C VAL A 143 -15.46 -8.02 -1.91
N TYR A 144 -15.63 -7.60 -3.16
CA TYR A 144 -16.20 -8.45 -4.22
C TYR A 144 -15.15 -9.25 -5.01
N LYS A 145 -13.89 -9.28 -4.57
CA LYS A 145 -12.81 -9.99 -5.26
C LYS A 145 -13.12 -11.48 -5.46
N ASP A 146 -13.51 -12.14 -4.37
CA ASP A 146 -13.78 -13.59 -4.39
C ASP A 146 -15.08 -13.89 -5.14
N TYR A 147 -16.05 -12.99 -5.08
CA TYR A 147 -17.26 -13.06 -5.89
C TYR A 147 -16.93 -12.95 -7.38
N ASN A 148 -16.10 -11.99 -7.79
CA ASN A 148 -15.68 -11.82 -9.19
C ASN A 148 -14.87 -13.04 -9.68
N TRP A 149 -13.99 -13.57 -8.83
CA TRP A 149 -13.28 -14.83 -9.11
C TRP A 149 -14.25 -15.99 -9.30
N TYR A 150 -15.22 -16.16 -8.41
CA TYR A 150 -16.21 -17.22 -8.50
C TYR A 150 -17.06 -17.07 -9.75
N LYS A 151 -17.62 -15.88 -10.01
CA LYS A 151 -18.40 -15.55 -11.20
C LYS A 151 -17.65 -15.88 -12.50
N LYS A 152 -16.34 -15.59 -12.57
CA LYS A 152 -15.53 -15.87 -13.76
C LYS A 152 -15.18 -17.35 -13.92
N THR A 153 -15.09 -18.08 -12.81
CA THR A 153 -14.62 -19.48 -12.82
C THR A 153 -15.73 -20.51 -12.67
N VAL A 154 -16.98 -20.10 -12.39
CA VAL A 154 -18.11 -20.99 -12.09
C VAL A 154 -18.39 -21.96 -13.24
N ASP A 155 -18.35 -21.47 -14.47
CA ASP A 155 -18.60 -22.26 -15.70
C ASP A 155 -17.35 -23.04 -16.19
N MET A 156 -16.19 -22.83 -15.57
CA MET A 156 -14.96 -23.51 -15.94
C MET A 156 -14.89 -24.92 -15.33
N ASN A 157 -14.26 -25.84 -16.06
CA ASN A 157 -13.91 -27.16 -15.53
C ASN A 157 -13.09 -27.01 -14.23
N TYR A 158 -13.42 -27.81 -13.23
CA TYR A 158 -12.74 -27.86 -11.92
C TYR A 158 -11.22 -27.96 -12.06
N LEU A 159 -10.72 -28.81 -12.97
CA LEU A 159 -9.28 -28.94 -13.21
C LEU A 159 -8.67 -27.64 -13.72
N PHE A 160 -9.34 -26.95 -14.64
CA PHE A 160 -8.86 -25.68 -15.18
C PHE A 160 -8.86 -24.58 -14.09
N ARG A 161 -9.91 -24.52 -13.26
CA ARG A 161 -9.97 -23.62 -12.10
C ARG A 161 -8.81 -23.86 -11.12
N PHE A 162 -8.48 -25.12 -10.88
CA PHE A 162 -7.35 -25.52 -10.04
C PHE A 162 -6.01 -25.08 -10.66
N PHE A 163 -5.79 -25.33 -11.96
CA PHE A 163 -4.59 -24.89 -12.67
C PHE A 163 -4.44 -23.36 -12.68
N LEU A 164 -5.52 -22.60 -12.87
CA LEU A 164 -5.45 -21.13 -12.78
C LEU A 164 -5.06 -20.66 -11.39
N ARG A 165 -5.58 -21.30 -10.33
CA ARG A 165 -5.19 -20.96 -8.96
C ARG A 165 -3.72 -21.30 -8.68
N ILE A 166 -3.24 -22.42 -9.20
CA ILE A 166 -1.81 -22.78 -9.16
C ILE A 166 -0.98 -21.77 -9.95
N SER A 167 -1.45 -21.32 -11.11
CA SER A 167 -0.75 -20.34 -11.96
C SER A 167 -0.44 -19.05 -11.20
N PHE A 168 -1.32 -18.59 -10.29
CA PHE A 168 -1.02 -17.44 -9.42
C PHE A 168 0.11 -17.71 -8.41
N PHE A 169 0.16 -18.92 -7.88
CA PHE A 169 1.24 -19.34 -7.00
C PHE A 169 2.55 -19.40 -7.76
N ILE A 170 2.55 -20.01 -8.95
CA ILE A 170 3.70 -20.10 -9.85
C ILE A 170 4.21 -18.69 -10.25
N GLU A 171 3.33 -17.76 -10.65
CA GLU A 171 3.70 -16.35 -10.93
C GLU A 171 4.42 -15.73 -9.72
N SER A 172 3.86 -15.92 -8.52
CA SER A 172 4.45 -15.37 -7.29
C SER A 172 5.82 -15.99 -6.95
N THR A 173 5.99 -17.29 -7.21
CA THR A 173 7.26 -17.98 -7.03
C THR A 173 8.31 -17.47 -8.01
N PHE A 174 8.00 -17.39 -9.30
CA PHE A 174 8.94 -16.87 -10.29
C PHE A 174 9.29 -15.41 -10.02
N TYR A 175 8.33 -14.59 -9.60
CA TYR A 175 8.60 -13.22 -9.16
C TYR A 175 9.66 -13.18 -8.05
N ALA A 176 9.52 -14.02 -7.01
CA ALA A 176 10.50 -14.09 -5.93
C ALA A 176 11.87 -14.58 -6.41
N VAL A 177 11.91 -15.60 -7.27
CA VAL A 177 13.15 -16.15 -7.84
C VAL A 177 13.87 -15.11 -8.71
N THR A 178 13.15 -14.33 -9.52
CA THR A 178 13.70 -13.25 -10.34
C THR A 178 14.34 -12.17 -9.47
N TRP A 179 13.68 -11.77 -8.38
CA TRP A 179 14.26 -10.78 -7.45
C TRP A 179 15.46 -11.32 -6.67
N LEU A 180 15.40 -12.58 -6.22
CA LEU A 180 16.49 -13.21 -5.50
C LEU A 180 17.72 -13.38 -6.39
N SER A 181 17.53 -13.81 -7.63
CA SER A 181 18.60 -13.91 -8.62
C SER A 181 19.18 -12.56 -8.99
N LEU A 182 18.36 -11.52 -9.15
CA LEU A 182 18.84 -10.14 -9.33
C LEU A 182 19.71 -9.67 -8.15
N PHE A 183 19.23 -9.88 -6.93
CA PHE A 183 19.98 -9.55 -5.72
C PHE A 183 21.32 -10.31 -5.67
N PHE A 184 21.32 -11.60 -6.02
CA PHE A 184 22.52 -12.41 -6.07
C PHE A 184 23.51 -11.90 -7.14
N ILE A 185 23.03 -11.54 -8.33
CA ILE A 185 23.87 -10.95 -9.40
C ILE A 185 24.51 -9.64 -8.91
N LEU A 186 23.72 -8.76 -8.28
CA LEU A 186 24.23 -7.52 -7.72
C LEU A 186 25.27 -7.79 -6.64
N PHE A 187 24.99 -8.69 -5.70
CA PHE A 187 25.89 -9.06 -4.62
C PHE A 187 27.23 -9.59 -5.14
N VAL A 188 27.20 -10.53 -6.08
CA VAL A 188 28.42 -11.08 -6.70
C VAL A 188 29.17 -9.98 -7.46
N THR A 189 28.47 -9.11 -8.19
CA THR A 189 29.10 -7.98 -8.90
C THR A 189 29.76 -6.98 -7.95
N PHE A 190 29.13 -6.66 -6.82
CA PHE A 190 29.70 -5.80 -5.78
C PHE A 190 30.94 -6.41 -5.11
N ASP A 191 30.94 -7.72 -4.88
CA ASP A 191 32.12 -8.45 -4.37
C ASP A 191 33.27 -8.45 -5.39
N GLY A 192 32.96 -8.70 -6.67
CA GLY A 192 33.95 -8.72 -7.75
C GLY A 192 34.57 -7.34 -8.08
N LEU A 193 33.89 -6.25 -7.71
CA LEU A 193 34.40 -4.88 -7.83
C LEU A 193 35.27 -4.45 -6.62
N SER A 194 35.60 -5.38 -5.71
CA SER A 194 36.48 -5.17 -4.54
C SER A 194 36.08 -3.99 -3.63
N VAL A 195 34.78 -3.67 -3.56
CA VAL A 195 34.26 -2.60 -2.70
C VAL A 195 34.35 -2.98 -1.20
N PHE A 196 34.43 -4.28 -0.87
CA PHE A 196 34.41 -4.79 0.51
C PHE A 196 35.73 -5.41 1.01
N GLY A 197 36.78 -5.48 0.20
CA GLY A 197 38.10 -5.97 0.63
C GLY A 197 39.07 -6.26 -0.53
N ASP A 198 40.37 -6.35 -0.20
CA ASP A 198 41.47 -6.54 -1.16
C ASP A 198 41.50 -7.91 -1.85
N THR A 199 40.65 -8.86 -1.42
CA THR A 199 40.49 -10.16 -2.09
C THR A 199 39.01 -10.42 -2.37
N PRO A 200 38.60 -10.61 -3.64
CA PRO A 200 37.23 -10.99 -3.97
C PRO A 200 36.96 -12.39 -3.41
N LEU A 201 35.85 -12.54 -2.69
CA LEU A 201 35.49 -13.77 -1.97
C LEU A 201 35.29 -14.97 -2.92
N TRP A 202 35.09 -14.68 -4.22
CA TRP A 202 34.79 -15.65 -5.27
C TRP A 202 35.83 -15.67 -6.42
N GLY A 203 37.00 -15.04 -6.24
CA GLY A 203 37.96 -14.63 -7.28
C GLY A 203 38.17 -15.55 -8.49
N ALA A 204 38.36 -16.87 -8.32
CA ALA A 204 38.62 -17.79 -9.45
C ALA A 204 37.35 -18.27 -10.19
N ASP A 205 36.20 -18.26 -9.53
CA ASP A 205 34.93 -18.81 -10.05
C ASP A 205 33.90 -17.72 -10.43
N PHE A 206 34.31 -16.45 -10.41
CA PHE A 206 33.42 -15.31 -10.61
C PHE A 206 32.62 -15.39 -11.92
N LYS A 207 33.32 -15.65 -13.03
CA LYS A 207 32.73 -15.71 -14.38
C LYS A 207 31.68 -16.82 -14.55
N PRO A 208 31.97 -18.10 -14.24
CA PRO A 208 30.96 -19.17 -14.39
C PRO A 208 29.76 -18.97 -13.45
N LYS A 209 29.98 -18.42 -12.25
CA LYS A 209 28.89 -18.20 -11.27
C LYS A 209 27.97 -17.05 -11.66
N ILE A 210 28.50 -15.95 -12.20
CA ILE A 210 27.67 -14.90 -12.79
C ILE A 210 26.92 -15.40 -14.01
N GLN A 211 27.57 -16.15 -14.91
CA GLN A 211 26.90 -16.71 -16.08
C GLN A 211 25.72 -17.61 -15.68
N PHE A 212 25.91 -18.46 -14.67
CA PHE A 212 24.85 -19.30 -14.12
C PHE A 212 23.71 -18.47 -13.48
N ALA A 213 24.06 -17.45 -12.69
CA ALA A 213 23.07 -16.56 -12.08
C ALA A 213 22.25 -15.77 -13.11
N VAL A 214 22.90 -15.26 -14.15
CA VAL A 214 22.26 -14.57 -15.27
C VAL A 214 21.35 -15.52 -16.06
N LEU A 215 21.77 -16.77 -16.26
CA LEU A 215 20.92 -17.78 -16.90
C LEU A 215 19.67 -18.07 -16.07
N ILE A 216 19.80 -18.29 -14.75
CA ILE A 216 18.65 -18.48 -13.85
C ILE A 216 17.74 -17.26 -13.89
N PHE A 217 18.31 -16.04 -13.85
CA PHE A 217 17.55 -14.81 -13.94
C PHE A 217 16.75 -14.74 -15.25
N ALA A 218 17.40 -14.96 -16.40
CA ALA A 218 16.75 -14.92 -17.71
C ALA A 218 15.63 -15.97 -17.85
N VAL A 219 15.89 -17.22 -17.43
CA VAL A 219 14.87 -18.28 -17.45
C VAL A 219 13.71 -17.92 -16.53
N SER A 220 13.98 -17.46 -15.31
CA SER A 220 12.93 -17.06 -14.36
C SER A 220 12.05 -15.93 -14.91
N LEU A 221 12.67 -15.00 -15.64
CA LEU A 221 12.01 -13.84 -16.22
C LEU A 221 11.10 -14.26 -17.39
N VAL A 222 11.54 -15.18 -18.26
CA VAL A 222 10.69 -15.77 -19.31
C VAL A 222 9.47 -16.47 -18.71
N PHE A 223 9.66 -17.32 -17.70
CA PHE A 223 8.55 -18.01 -17.03
C PHE A 223 7.61 -17.04 -16.29
N LEU A 224 8.15 -15.99 -15.67
CA LEU A 224 7.35 -14.93 -15.05
C LEU A 224 6.46 -14.25 -16.09
N TYR A 225 6.99 -13.85 -17.25
CA TYR A 225 6.17 -13.21 -18.28
C TYR A 225 5.11 -14.15 -18.87
N LEU A 226 5.45 -15.42 -19.08
CA LEU A 226 4.49 -16.42 -19.56
C LEU A 226 3.33 -16.62 -18.57
N THR A 227 3.65 -16.74 -17.28
CA THR A 227 2.63 -16.91 -16.22
C THR A 227 1.81 -15.65 -15.99
N MET A 228 2.44 -14.47 -16.07
CA MET A 228 1.73 -13.19 -16.07
C MET A 228 0.77 -13.07 -17.25
N PHE A 229 1.17 -13.49 -18.46
CA PHE A 229 0.32 -13.46 -19.64
C PHE A 229 -0.91 -14.36 -19.48
N ILE A 230 -0.72 -15.61 -19.02
CA ILE A 230 -1.82 -16.54 -18.72
C ILE A 230 -2.76 -15.91 -17.69
N ASN A 231 -2.22 -15.39 -16.60
CA ASN A 231 -3.02 -14.81 -15.53
C ASN A 231 -3.71 -13.50 -15.95
N PHE A 232 -3.13 -12.72 -16.85
CA PHE A 232 -3.78 -11.56 -17.45
C PHE A 232 -4.96 -12.00 -18.33
N ALA A 233 -4.72 -12.89 -19.30
CA ALA A 233 -5.74 -13.36 -20.24
C ALA A 233 -6.97 -13.97 -19.53
N PHE A 234 -6.75 -14.70 -18.44
CA PHE A 234 -7.82 -15.43 -17.76
C PHE A 234 -8.33 -14.75 -16.48
N ALA A 235 -7.64 -13.77 -15.91
CA ALA A 235 -7.94 -13.30 -14.55
C ALA A 235 -7.78 -11.79 -14.28
N ASP A 236 -7.66 -10.95 -15.31
CA ASP A 236 -7.44 -9.48 -15.15
C ASP A 236 -8.47 -8.81 -14.20
N ASP A 237 -9.77 -9.05 -14.39
CA ASP A 237 -10.85 -8.45 -13.56
C ASP A 237 -11.00 -9.05 -12.15
N THR A 238 -10.28 -10.14 -11.87
CA THR A 238 -10.38 -10.86 -10.58
C THR A 238 -9.18 -10.58 -9.68
N LYS A 239 -8.12 -9.99 -10.24
CA LYS A 239 -7.02 -9.45 -9.45
C LYS A 239 -7.44 -8.08 -8.94
N GLN A 240 -7.31 -7.84 -7.64
CA GLN A 240 -7.04 -6.48 -7.15
C GLN A 240 -5.90 -5.96 -8.03
N LYS A 241 -6.11 -4.86 -8.77
CA LYS A 241 -5.09 -4.26 -9.63
C LYS A 241 -3.86 -3.94 -8.79
N LYS A 242 -2.95 -4.90 -8.66
CA LYS A 242 -1.70 -4.74 -7.94
C LYS A 242 -0.89 -3.75 -8.75
N LYS A 243 -0.73 -2.54 -8.21
CA LYS A 243 0.11 -1.55 -8.87
C LYS A 243 1.54 -2.04 -8.82
N PHE A 244 2.38 -1.61 -9.76
CA PHE A 244 3.83 -1.86 -9.71
C PHE A 244 4.43 -1.51 -8.33
N ILE A 245 3.87 -0.49 -7.66
CA ILE A 245 4.21 -0.11 -6.29
C ILE A 245 3.90 -1.23 -5.30
N ASP A 246 2.80 -1.96 -5.42
CA ASP A 246 2.46 -3.08 -4.52
C ASP A 246 3.49 -4.22 -4.66
N TYR A 247 3.96 -4.45 -5.89
CA TYR A 247 5.03 -5.41 -6.19
C TYR A 247 6.41 -4.97 -5.65
N ALA A 248 6.75 -3.69 -5.78
CA ALA A 248 7.99 -3.13 -5.22
C ALA A 248 7.93 -3.01 -3.68
N SER A 249 6.73 -2.75 -3.14
CA SER A 249 6.51 -2.41 -1.74
C SER A 249 6.71 -3.56 -0.77
N ALA A 250 6.64 -4.82 -1.20
CA ALA A 250 6.81 -5.96 -0.30
C ALA A 250 8.17 -5.97 0.43
N GLY A 251 9.22 -5.38 -0.18
CA GLY A 251 10.50 -5.09 0.48
C GLY A 251 10.72 -3.60 0.77
N LEU A 252 10.27 -2.70 -0.13
CA LEU A 252 10.53 -1.26 -0.03
C LEU A 252 9.68 -0.53 1.02
N THR A 253 8.48 -1.00 1.40
CA THR A 253 7.64 -0.25 2.35
C THR A 253 8.23 -0.17 3.74
N PHE A 254 8.96 -1.19 4.21
CA PHE A 254 9.63 -1.12 5.51
C PHE A 254 10.73 -0.05 5.51
N VAL A 255 11.53 0.00 4.45
CA VAL A 255 12.62 0.98 4.27
C VAL A 255 12.05 2.38 4.05
N TRP A 256 11.07 2.53 3.16
CA TRP A 256 10.43 3.80 2.84
C TRP A 256 9.69 4.39 4.04
N LYS A 257 9.00 3.56 4.84
CA LYS A 257 8.30 4.02 6.05
C LYS A 257 9.27 4.51 7.11
N LYS A 258 10.43 3.84 7.28
CA LYS A 258 11.52 4.32 8.14
C LYS A 258 12.15 5.61 7.62
N CYS A 259 12.44 5.70 6.32
CA CYS A 259 12.98 6.91 5.71
C CYS A 259 12.01 8.10 5.80
N ALA A 260 10.71 7.87 5.58
CA ALA A 260 9.68 8.91 5.65
C ALA A 260 9.46 9.42 7.09
N LEU A 261 9.51 8.53 8.08
CA LEU A 261 9.47 8.92 9.51
C LEU A 261 10.69 9.78 9.86
N LYS A 262 11.89 9.31 9.51
CA LYS A 262 13.14 10.03 9.78
C LYS A 262 13.20 11.40 9.08
N TRP A 263 12.63 11.51 7.88
CA TRP A 263 12.57 12.78 7.16
C TRP A 263 11.55 13.76 7.78
N ARG A 264 10.49 13.24 8.39
CA ARG A 264 9.49 14.06 9.10
C ARG A 264 10.04 14.57 10.43
N GLU A 265 10.69 13.71 11.21
CA GLU A 265 11.41 14.08 12.44
C GLU A 265 12.46 15.17 12.15
N TRP A 266 13.23 15.02 11.07
CA TRP A 266 14.21 16.00 10.66
C TRP A 266 13.61 17.36 10.25
N LYS A 267 12.43 17.37 9.62
CA LYS A 267 11.70 18.62 9.31
C LYS A 267 11.19 19.29 10.57
N GLU A 268 10.65 18.54 11.52
CA GLU A 268 10.17 19.05 12.80
C GLU A 268 11.33 19.62 13.65
N GLU A 269 12.48 18.93 13.72
CA GLU A 269 13.68 19.46 14.37
C GLU A 269 14.21 20.74 13.70
N ARG A 270 14.09 20.87 12.38
CA ARG A 270 14.52 22.10 11.67
C ARG A 270 13.56 23.25 11.92
N ALA A 271 12.26 22.98 12.04
CA ALA A 271 11.28 24.00 12.40
C ALA A 271 11.50 24.49 13.84
N ASN A 272 11.64 23.56 14.80
CA ASN A 272 11.90 23.89 16.21
C ASN A 272 13.21 24.67 16.39
N ARG A 273 14.29 24.29 15.70
CA ARG A 273 15.55 25.04 15.74
C ARG A 273 15.46 26.45 15.15
N LYS A 274 14.55 26.69 14.19
CA LYS A 274 14.31 28.04 13.67
C LYS A 274 13.53 28.88 14.66
N GLU A 275 12.46 28.34 15.23
CA GLU A 275 11.67 29.01 16.27
C GLU A 275 12.52 29.35 17.50
N GLU A 276 13.42 28.45 17.92
CA GLU A 276 14.32 28.68 19.05
C GLU A 276 15.32 29.81 18.78
N ARG A 277 15.88 29.87 17.55
CA ARG A 277 16.76 30.98 17.13
C ARG A 277 16.02 32.31 17.07
N GLU A 278 14.78 32.33 16.59
CA GLU A 278 13.95 33.54 16.58
C GLU A 278 13.63 34.02 18.00
N ARG A 279 13.31 33.10 18.92
CA ARG A 279 13.09 33.44 20.34
C ARG A 279 14.34 34.01 21.02
N ILE A 280 15.51 33.45 20.74
CA ILE A 280 16.78 33.95 21.29
C ILE A 280 17.11 35.34 20.73
N ASN A 281 16.96 35.53 19.40
CA ASN A 281 17.20 36.82 18.77
C ASN A 281 16.25 37.91 19.28
N ASN A 282 14.97 37.59 19.47
CA ASN A 282 14.00 38.54 20.02
C ASN A 282 14.35 38.93 21.46
N ARG A 283 14.72 37.98 22.33
CA ARG A 283 15.17 38.28 23.70
C ARG A 283 16.42 39.17 23.73
N GLN A 284 17.39 38.91 22.85
CA GLN A 284 18.60 39.75 22.77
C GLN A 284 18.30 41.15 22.24
N ALA A 285 17.34 41.30 21.32
CA ALA A 285 16.89 42.59 20.84
C ALA A 285 16.17 43.38 21.95
N ASP A 286 15.33 42.72 22.74
CA ASP A 286 14.63 43.33 23.87
C ASP A 286 15.64 43.78 24.96
N GLU A 287 16.61 42.94 25.32
CA GLU A 287 17.67 43.27 26.29
C GLU A 287 18.61 44.41 25.82
N GLN A 288 18.84 44.55 24.51
CA GLN A 288 19.61 45.68 23.97
C GLN A 288 18.81 46.98 23.93
N THR A 289 17.49 46.90 23.81
CA THR A 289 16.60 48.05 23.79
C THR A 289 16.39 48.60 25.20
N GLU A 290 16.35 47.74 26.23
CA GLU A 290 16.27 48.15 27.65
C GLU A 290 17.57 48.75 28.21
N ARG A 291 18.71 48.55 27.54
CA ARG A 291 20.03 49.08 27.97
C ARG A 291 20.44 50.39 27.30
N ARG A 292 19.59 50.97 26.44
CA ARG A 292 19.80 52.28 25.79
C ARG A 292 18.85 53.31 26.38
#